data_AF-A0AA38UNL9-F1
#
_entry.id   AF-A0AA38UNL9-F1
#
_cell.length_a   1.000
_cell.length_b   1.000
_cell.length_c   1.000
_cell.angle_alpha   90.00
_cell.angle_beta   90.00
_cell.angle_gamma   90.00
#
_symmetry.space_group_name_H-M   'P 1'
#
loop_
_entity.id
_entity.type
_entity.pdbx_description
1 polymer ?
#
loop_
_entity_poly.entity_id
_entity_poly.type
_entity_poly.pdbx_seq_one_letter_code
_entity_poly.pdbx_strand_id
1 'polypeptide(L)'
;MKFTIFSSTLFALFSFAIYTFAAPAPVAKELSSRQLTPGDCVSLFKFTRGVYHGTSDQSCVNLVENCRFTVADNNITDIWGVQSCVAAATCQGVTPLVEMVQCTQSEVGSDVSVPDAQETESLDYNIYATIVGDCAWQEGGCPITQQNYIDFVYGTLSDIATDTWPDVNNVIANWWDYITAWTATGDTVPYLNFNDWLHYSNSQ
;
A
#
# COMPACT_ATOMS: atom_id res chain seq x y z
N MET A 1 80.88 55.70 9.27
CA MET A 1 79.77 56.06 10.18
C MET A 1 78.73 54.94 10.06
N LYS A 2 78.47 54.13 11.10
CA LYS A 2 77.37 54.30 12.09
C LYS A 2 76.02 54.48 11.35
N PHE A 3 74.99 53.64 11.46
CA PHE A 3 74.42 52.97 12.64
C PHE A 3 73.53 51.77 12.24
N THR A 4 73.43 50.83 13.18
CA THR A 4 72.55 49.66 13.28
C THR A 4 71.06 50.02 13.43
N ILE A 5 70.13 49.25 12.87
CA ILE A 5 68.78 49.01 13.44
C ILE A 5 68.37 47.54 13.19
N PHE A 6 68.05 46.84 14.29
CA PHE A 6 67.44 45.52 14.34
C PHE A 6 65.92 45.62 14.10
N SER A 7 65.33 44.66 13.39
CA SER A 7 63.87 44.40 13.48
C SER A 7 63.60 42.90 13.33
N SER A 8 63.23 42.28 14.44
CA SER A 8 62.81 40.88 14.54
C SER A 8 61.34 40.76 14.14
N THR A 9 61.05 39.94 13.13
CA THR A 9 59.66 39.57 12.76
C THR A 9 59.36 38.16 13.28
N LEU A 10 58.38 38.08 14.18
CA LEU A 10 57.87 36.87 14.80
C LEU A 10 56.80 36.27 13.88
N PHE A 11 57.03 35.07 13.33
CA PHE A 11 56.02 34.33 12.55
C PHE A 11 55.10 33.57 13.53
N ALA A 12 53.83 33.96 13.60
CA ALA A 12 52.80 33.22 14.32
C ALA A 12 52.15 32.19 13.37
N LEU A 13 52.34 30.89 13.66
CA LEU A 13 51.65 29.80 12.98
C LEU A 13 50.24 29.65 13.57
N PHE A 14 49.21 29.99 12.80
CA PHE A 14 47.80 29.74 13.12
C PHE A 14 47.40 28.37 12.57
N SER A 15 47.30 27.36 13.44
CA SER A 15 46.70 26.07 13.10
C SER A 15 45.18 26.20 13.05
N PHE A 16 44.60 26.16 11.85
CA PHE A 16 43.16 26.01 11.67
C PHE A 16 42.76 24.53 11.87
N ALA A 17 42.09 24.24 12.98
CA ALA A 17 41.40 22.96 13.15
C ALA A 17 40.16 22.94 12.26
N ILE A 18 40.15 22.08 11.24
CA ILE A 18 39.00 21.84 10.38
C ILE A 18 38.05 20.92 11.17
N TYR A 19 36.95 21.46 11.67
CA TYR A 19 35.86 20.67 12.23
C TYR A 19 35.01 20.14 11.08
N THR A 20 35.14 18.84 10.78
CA THR A 20 34.18 18.13 9.93
C THR A 20 32.90 17.89 10.74
N PHE A 21 31.87 18.69 10.51
CA PHE A 21 30.53 18.38 11.00
C PHE A 21 30.00 17.20 10.18
N ALA A 22 29.95 16.02 10.78
CA ALA A 22 29.18 14.91 10.23
C ALA A 22 27.71 15.35 10.23
N ALA A 23 27.09 15.38 9.05
CA ALA A 23 25.65 15.55 8.96
C ALA A 23 24.97 14.42 9.75
N PRO A 24 23.95 14.70 10.59
CA PRO A 24 23.20 13.63 11.24
C PRO A 24 22.62 12.73 10.15
N ALA A 25 22.78 11.42 10.32
CA ALA A 25 22.14 10.43 9.46
C ALA A 25 20.63 10.71 9.43
N PRO A 26 19.97 10.60 8.27
CA PRO A 26 18.51 10.72 8.22
C PRO A 26 17.93 9.68 9.18
N VAL A 27 17.13 10.16 10.14
CA VAL A 27 16.35 9.30 11.02
C VAL A 27 15.48 8.43 10.11
N ALA A 28 15.63 7.11 10.19
CA ALA A 28 14.74 6.20 9.48
C ALA A 28 13.30 6.56 9.88
N LYS A 29 12.46 6.87 8.89
CA LYS A 29 11.03 7.07 9.13
C LYS A 29 10.50 5.73 9.60
N GLU A 30 10.17 5.59 10.88
CA GLU A 30 9.39 4.44 11.33
C GLU A 30 8.04 4.55 10.64
N LEU A 31 7.77 3.57 9.78
CA LEU A 31 6.47 3.37 9.17
C LEU A 31 5.47 3.02 10.27
N SER A 32 4.36 3.75 10.32
CA SER A 32 3.27 3.52 11.25
C SER A 32 2.52 2.27 10.84
N SER A 33 2.47 1.28 11.72
CA SER A 33 1.48 0.19 11.68
C SER A 33 0.63 0.27 12.94
N ARG A 34 -0.67 -0.03 12.84
CA ARG A 34 -1.54 -0.06 14.03
C ARG A 34 -1.06 -1.11 15.02
N GLN A 35 -0.98 -0.73 16.30
CA GLN A 35 -0.78 -1.66 17.40
C GLN A 35 -2.10 -2.38 17.71
N LEU A 36 -2.50 -3.33 16.86
CA LEU A 36 -3.70 -4.13 17.05
C LEU A 36 -3.49 -5.13 18.19
N THR A 37 -4.46 -5.21 19.10
CA THR A 37 -4.43 -6.23 20.15
C THR A 37 -4.89 -7.57 19.59
N PRO A 38 -4.55 -8.71 20.24
CA PRO A 38 -5.11 -10.01 19.86
C PRO A 38 -6.65 -10.03 19.85
N GLY A 39 -7.31 -9.22 20.69
CA GLY A 39 -8.77 -9.09 20.71
C GLY A 39 -9.33 -8.36 19.49
N ASP A 40 -8.62 -7.34 18.99
CA ASP A 40 -8.98 -6.60 17.78
C ASP A 40 -8.87 -7.53 16.56
N CYS A 41 -7.77 -8.28 16.45
CA CYS A 41 -7.56 -9.27 15.39
C CYS A 41 -8.67 -10.32 15.34
N VAL A 42 -9.02 -10.91 16.50
CA VAL A 42 -10.12 -11.88 16.58
C VAL A 42 -11.45 -11.27 16.14
N SER A 43 -11.70 -10.01 16.48
CA SER A 43 -12.95 -9.33 16.13
C SER A 43 -13.04 -9.03 14.63
N LEU A 44 -11.94 -8.54 14.03
CA LEU A 44 -11.84 -8.32 12.59
C LEU A 44 -12.15 -9.61 11.81
N PHE A 45 -11.44 -10.70 12.11
CA PHE A 45 -11.63 -11.95 11.37
C PHE A 45 -13.01 -12.59 11.56
N LYS A 46 -13.64 -12.40 12.73
CA LYS A 46 -14.95 -13.00 13.03
C LYS A 46 -16.13 -12.22 12.46
N PHE A 47 -16.05 -10.89 12.44
CA PHE A 47 -17.23 -10.06 12.19
C PHE A 47 -17.15 -9.25 10.90
N THR A 48 -15.95 -8.97 10.37
CA THR A 48 -15.81 -8.07 9.21
C THR A 48 -15.20 -8.75 7.99
N ARG A 49 -14.62 -9.95 8.13
CA ARG A 49 -14.00 -10.66 7.01
C ARG A 49 -15.00 -10.97 5.89
N GLY A 50 -14.71 -10.48 4.69
CA GLY A 50 -15.54 -10.59 3.50
C GLY A 50 -16.86 -9.83 3.62
N VAL A 51 -16.96 -8.85 4.52
CA VAL A 51 -18.13 -7.99 4.71
C VAL A 51 -17.76 -6.56 4.32
N TYR A 52 -18.55 -5.96 3.44
CA TYR A 52 -18.36 -4.58 2.97
C TYR A 52 -19.72 -3.92 2.75
N HIS A 53 -19.90 -2.73 3.35
CA HIS A 53 -21.19 -2.02 3.42
C HIS A 53 -22.37 -2.90 3.88
N GLY A 54 -22.10 -3.81 4.82
CA GLY A 54 -23.11 -4.73 5.38
C GLY A 54 -23.46 -5.94 4.51
N THR A 55 -22.83 -6.09 3.35
CA THR A 55 -22.99 -7.26 2.47
C THR A 55 -21.82 -8.22 2.64
N SER A 56 -22.12 -9.49 2.88
CA SER A 56 -21.10 -10.55 2.98
C SER A 56 -20.99 -11.33 1.67
N ASP A 57 -19.77 -11.60 1.24
CA ASP A 57 -19.50 -12.43 0.06
C ASP A 57 -18.31 -13.39 0.30
N GLN A 58 -18.54 -14.68 0.06
CA GLN A 58 -17.53 -15.72 0.28
C GLN A 58 -16.36 -15.63 -0.70
N SER A 59 -16.56 -15.14 -1.93
CA SER A 59 -15.46 -14.91 -2.86
C SER A 59 -14.53 -13.80 -2.34
N CYS A 60 -15.07 -12.80 -1.66
CA CYS A 60 -14.26 -11.78 -1.00
C CYS A 60 -13.43 -12.35 0.16
N VAL A 61 -14.01 -13.25 0.96
CA VAL A 61 -13.25 -13.98 1.99
C VAL A 61 -12.05 -14.70 1.37
N ASN A 62 -12.23 -15.33 0.21
CA ASN A 62 -11.14 -16.05 -0.47
C ASN A 62 -10.03 -15.10 -0.94
N LEU A 63 -10.39 -13.92 -1.47
CA LEU A 63 -9.42 -12.88 -1.82
C LEU A 63 -8.65 -12.37 -0.59
N VAL A 64 -9.35 -12.08 0.51
CA VAL A 64 -8.75 -11.63 1.78
C VAL A 64 -7.79 -12.68 2.34
N GLU A 65 -8.20 -13.95 2.40
CA GLU A 65 -7.37 -15.05 2.89
C GLU A 65 -6.13 -15.26 2.03
N ASN A 66 -6.29 -15.25 0.70
CA ASN A 66 -5.13 -15.36 -0.18
C ASN A 66 -4.16 -14.17 -0.01
N CYS A 67 -4.68 -12.94 0.06
CA CYS A 67 -3.86 -11.75 0.29
C CYS A 67 -3.04 -11.86 1.58
N ARG A 68 -3.69 -12.06 2.73
CA ARG A 68 -3.03 -12.03 4.04
C ARG A 68 -1.94 -13.08 4.18
N PHE A 69 -2.18 -14.30 3.68
CA PHE A 69 -1.18 -15.37 3.77
C PHE A 69 -0.08 -15.20 2.73
N THR A 70 -0.39 -14.72 1.52
CA THR A 70 0.64 -14.38 0.53
C THR A 70 1.60 -13.33 1.08
N VAL A 71 1.07 -12.28 1.72
CA VAL A 71 1.88 -11.22 2.31
C VAL A 71 2.73 -11.74 3.47
N ALA A 72 2.11 -12.48 4.40
CA ALA A 72 2.77 -12.97 5.59
C ALA A 72 3.84 -14.03 5.28
N ASP A 73 3.52 -15.02 4.46
CA ASP A 73 4.42 -16.14 4.13
C ASP A 73 5.63 -15.69 3.30
N ASN A 74 5.51 -14.59 2.56
CA ASN A 74 6.57 -14.06 1.70
C ASN A 74 7.25 -12.79 2.26
N ASN A 75 6.92 -12.38 3.49
CA ASN A 75 7.45 -11.16 4.13
C ASN A 75 7.33 -9.91 3.23
N ILE A 76 6.18 -9.73 2.60
CA ILE A 76 5.90 -8.57 1.75
C ILE A 76 5.48 -7.38 2.63
N THR A 77 6.00 -6.20 2.34
CA THR A 77 5.59 -4.94 3.00
C THR A 77 4.70 -4.06 2.12
N ASP A 78 4.83 -4.21 0.80
CA ASP A 78 3.99 -3.53 -0.18
C ASP A 78 2.82 -4.44 -0.59
N ILE A 79 1.69 -4.24 0.06
CA ILE A 79 0.48 -5.02 -0.21
C ILE A 79 -0.17 -4.63 -1.55
N TRP A 80 0.08 -3.44 -2.09
CA TRP A 80 -0.45 -3.04 -3.39
C TRP A 80 0.37 -3.59 -4.56
N GLY A 81 1.50 -4.25 -4.26
CA GLY A 81 2.23 -5.16 -5.14
C GLY A 81 1.67 -6.58 -5.20
N VAL A 82 0.57 -6.88 -4.50
CA VAL A 82 -0.06 -8.22 -4.49
C VAL A 82 -1.47 -8.14 -5.10
N GLN A 83 -1.69 -8.85 -6.22
CA GLN A 83 -2.94 -8.78 -6.99
C GLN A 83 -4.18 -9.11 -6.16
N SER A 84 -4.11 -10.18 -5.34
CA SER A 84 -5.21 -10.57 -4.45
C SER A 84 -5.49 -9.56 -3.35
N CYS A 85 -4.49 -8.80 -2.90
CA CYS A 85 -4.69 -7.72 -1.94
C CYS A 85 -5.40 -6.52 -2.57
N VAL A 86 -5.03 -6.14 -3.79
CA VAL A 86 -5.73 -5.07 -4.52
C VAL A 86 -7.19 -5.45 -4.78
N ALA A 87 -7.45 -6.69 -5.22
CA ALA A 87 -8.81 -7.19 -5.39
C ALA A 87 -9.58 -7.27 -4.07
N ALA A 88 -8.97 -7.82 -3.01
CA ALA A 88 -9.58 -7.91 -1.69
C ALA A 88 -9.96 -6.53 -1.14
N ALA A 89 -9.12 -5.51 -1.34
CA ALA A 89 -9.38 -4.17 -0.83
C ALA A 89 -10.72 -3.63 -1.33
N THR A 90 -11.09 -3.96 -2.58
CA THR A 90 -12.34 -3.50 -3.21
C THR A 90 -13.61 -4.13 -2.63
N CYS A 91 -13.49 -5.32 -2.04
CA CYS A 91 -14.64 -6.08 -1.50
C CYS A 91 -14.65 -6.21 0.01
N GLN A 92 -13.53 -5.92 0.69
CA GLN A 92 -13.36 -5.93 2.14
C GLN A 92 -13.34 -4.51 2.71
N GLY A 93 -12.87 -3.55 1.91
CA GLY A 93 -12.44 -2.24 2.38
C GLY A 93 -10.94 -2.18 2.64
N VAL A 94 -10.34 -1.02 2.40
CA VAL A 94 -8.89 -0.78 2.49
C VAL A 94 -8.38 -0.94 3.92
N THR A 95 -8.97 -0.20 4.87
CA THR A 95 -8.53 -0.20 6.27
C THR A 95 -8.66 -1.59 6.91
N PRO A 96 -9.82 -2.26 6.87
CA PRO A 96 -9.94 -3.59 7.47
C PRO A 96 -9.03 -4.63 6.81
N LEU A 97 -8.75 -4.53 5.51
CA LEU A 97 -7.80 -5.44 4.86
C LEU A 97 -6.39 -5.26 5.42
N VAL A 98 -5.89 -4.01 5.48
CA VAL A 98 -4.55 -3.71 6.00
C VAL A 98 -4.42 -4.19 7.45
N GLU A 99 -5.43 -3.95 8.28
CA GLU A 99 -5.46 -4.42 9.66
C GLU A 99 -5.45 -5.95 9.75
N MET A 100 -6.19 -6.65 8.89
CA MET A 100 -6.16 -8.12 8.82
C MET A 100 -4.79 -8.66 8.40
N VAL A 101 -4.10 -7.99 7.47
CA VAL A 101 -2.72 -8.36 7.08
C VAL A 101 -1.75 -8.17 8.25
N GLN A 102 -1.80 -7.02 8.94
CA GLN A 102 -0.98 -6.74 10.12
C GLN A 102 -1.22 -7.76 11.24
N CYS A 103 -2.48 -8.13 11.49
CA CYS A 103 -2.85 -9.19 12.43
C CYS A 103 -2.23 -10.54 12.03
N THR A 104 -2.27 -10.87 10.74
CA THR A 104 -1.74 -12.15 10.24
C THR A 104 -0.22 -12.23 10.38
N GLN A 105 0.50 -11.15 10.08
CA GLN A 105 1.95 -11.07 10.28
C GLN A 105 2.32 -11.30 11.75
N SER A 106 1.55 -10.73 12.68
CA SER A 106 1.72 -10.96 14.11
C SER A 106 1.42 -12.40 14.53
N GLU A 107 0.39 -13.03 13.94
CA GLU A 107 0.00 -14.42 14.22
C GLU A 107 1.06 -15.43 13.77
N VAL A 108 1.68 -15.21 12.61
CA VAL A 108 2.71 -16.12 12.07
C VAL A 108 4.12 -15.79 12.57
N GLY A 109 4.28 -14.69 13.32
CA GLY A 109 5.57 -14.24 13.84
C GLY A 109 6.52 -13.70 12.76
N SER A 110 5.98 -12.99 11.77
CA SER A 110 6.77 -12.31 10.74
C SER A 110 7.60 -11.16 11.35
N ASP A 111 8.82 -10.99 10.88
CA ASP A 111 9.73 -9.90 11.28
C ASP A 111 9.46 -8.59 10.53
N VAL A 112 8.55 -8.60 9.55
CA VAL A 112 8.14 -7.42 8.79
C VAL A 112 6.71 -7.02 9.13
N SER A 113 6.44 -5.72 9.10
CA SER A 113 5.10 -5.16 9.31
C SER A 113 4.69 -4.34 8.09
N VAL A 114 3.46 -4.54 7.64
CA VAL A 114 2.84 -3.68 6.63
C VAL A 114 2.45 -2.34 7.25
N PRO A 115 2.86 -1.20 6.66
CA PRO A 115 2.40 0.11 7.10
C PRO A 115 0.89 0.29 6.97
N ASP A 116 0.36 1.32 7.63
CA ASP A 116 -0.97 1.83 7.33
C ASP A 116 -1.08 2.23 5.85
N ALA A 117 -2.29 2.13 5.28
CA ALA A 117 -2.54 2.34 3.86
C ALA A 117 -2.01 3.67 3.29
N GLN A 118 -1.86 4.71 4.10
CA GLN A 118 -1.31 6.01 3.67
C GLN A 118 0.21 6.01 3.46
N GLU A 119 0.90 5.01 4.02
CA GLU A 119 2.36 4.90 4.02
C GLU A 119 2.88 3.69 3.24
N THR A 120 1.97 2.91 2.64
CA THR A 120 2.30 1.90 1.64
C THR A 120 2.85 2.54 0.37
N GLU A 121 3.56 1.75 -0.44
CA GLU A 121 3.98 2.16 -1.78
C GLU A 121 2.77 2.35 -2.69
N SER A 122 2.94 3.07 -3.81
CA SER A 122 1.87 3.19 -4.81
C SER A 122 1.55 1.83 -5.44
N LEU A 123 0.30 1.66 -5.90
CA LEU A 123 -0.15 0.48 -6.66
C LEU A 123 0.88 0.11 -7.73
N ASP A 124 1.37 -1.14 -7.68
CA ASP A 124 2.31 -1.64 -8.68
C ASP A 124 1.69 -1.49 -10.07
N TYR A 125 2.41 -0.82 -10.96
CA TYR A 125 1.90 -0.48 -12.28
C TYR A 125 1.67 -1.72 -13.16
N ASN A 126 2.35 -2.83 -12.89
CA ASN A 126 2.08 -4.10 -13.55
C ASN A 126 0.73 -4.68 -13.11
N ILE A 127 0.34 -4.53 -11.83
CA ILE A 127 -1.01 -4.88 -11.38
C ILE A 127 -2.03 -3.96 -12.04
N TYR A 128 -1.76 -2.66 -12.11
CA TYR A 128 -2.64 -1.77 -12.87
C TYR A 128 -2.80 -2.21 -14.33
N ALA A 129 -1.70 -2.63 -14.96
CA ALA A 129 -1.72 -3.16 -16.33
C ALA A 129 -2.47 -4.50 -16.44
N THR A 130 -2.57 -5.32 -15.39
CA THR A 130 -3.45 -6.51 -15.43
C THR A 130 -4.94 -6.14 -15.44
N ILE A 131 -5.30 -4.97 -14.90
CA ILE A 131 -6.68 -4.47 -14.90
C ILE A 131 -7.05 -3.91 -16.28
N VAL A 132 -6.24 -2.98 -16.80
CA VAL A 132 -6.60 -2.21 -18.01
C VAL A 132 -5.97 -2.73 -19.29
N GLY A 133 -5.04 -3.68 -19.19
CA GLY A 133 -4.31 -4.25 -20.33
C GLY A 133 -3.20 -3.33 -20.85
N ASP A 134 -2.74 -3.60 -22.07
CA ASP A 134 -1.58 -2.93 -22.70
C ASP A 134 -1.71 -1.40 -22.80
N CYS A 135 -2.94 -0.86 -22.74
CA CYS A 135 -3.14 0.58 -22.78
C CYS A 135 -2.66 1.30 -21.51
N ALA A 136 -2.32 0.59 -20.44
CA ALA A 136 -1.63 1.15 -19.28
C ALA A 136 -0.34 1.89 -19.69
N TRP A 137 0.40 1.36 -20.66
CA TRP A 137 1.71 1.88 -21.05
C TRP A 137 1.68 2.99 -22.09
N GLN A 138 0.48 3.44 -22.49
CA GLN A 138 0.32 4.55 -23.43
C GLN A 138 0.48 5.90 -22.72
N GLU A 139 0.79 6.96 -23.48
CA GLU A 139 0.86 8.31 -22.92
C GLU A 139 -0.50 8.70 -22.31
N GLY A 140 -0.50 9.01 -21.02
CA GLY A 140 -1.72 9.30 -20.24
C GLY A 140 -2.44 8.07 -19.68
N GLY A 141 -2.08 6.85 -20.12
CA GLY A 141 -2.73 5.60 -19.73
C GLY A 141 -4.22 5.52 -20.11
N CYS A 142 -4.84 4.37 -19.85
CA CYS A 142 -6.29 4.20 -19.97
C CYS A 142 -6.91 3.97 -18.58
N PRO A 143 -8.05 4.60 -18.27
CA PRO A 143 -8.69 4.43 -16.97
C PRO A 143 -9.37 3.06 -16.86
N ILE A 144 -9.55 2.59 -15.62
CA ILE A 144 -10.29 1.37 -15.31
C ILE A 144 -11.75 1.60 -15.68
N THR A 145 -12.31 0.74 -16.55
CA THR A 145 -13.76 0.67 -16.80
C THR A 145 -14.41 -0.35 -15.88
N GLN A 146 -15.75 -0.32 -15.76
CA GLN A 146 -16.49 -1.36 -15.03
C GLN A 146 -16.14 -2.78 -15.51
N GLN A 147 -16.03 -3.00 -16.83
CA GLN A 147 -15.70 -4.32 -17.35
C GLN A 147 -14.27 -4.72 -16.99
N ASN A 148 -13.30 -3.80 -17.06
CA ASN A 148 -11.93 -4.06 -16.60
C ASN A 148 -11.91 -4.48 -15.13
N TYR A 149 -12.69 -3.82 -14.28
CA TYR A 149 -12.79 -4.16 -12.87
C TYR A 149 -13.41 -5.54 -12.64
N ILE A 150 -14.50 -5.88 -13.32
CA ILE A 150 -15.12 -7.22 -13.25
C ILE A 150 -14.11 -8.28 -13.69
N ASP A 151 -13.47 -8.09 -14.84
CA ASP A 151 -12.50 -9.03 -15.39
C ASP A 151 -11.30 -9.20 -14.45
N PHE A 152 -10.83 -8.12 -13.83
CA PHE A 152 -9.77 -8.15 -12.83
C PHE A 152 -10.15 -9.00 -11.60
N VAL A 153 -11.34 -8.80 -11.04
CA VAL A 153 -11.79 -9.54 -9.87
C VAL A 153 -11.95 -11.02 -10.18
N TYR A 154 -12.61 -11.37 -11.29
CA TYR A 154 -12.79 -12.77 -11.70
C TYR A 154 -11.47 -13.41 -12.15
N GLY A 155 -10.58 -12.66 -12.79
CA GLY A 155 -9.23 -13.10 -13.13
C GLY A 155 -8.44 -13.44 -11.86
N THR A 156 -8.46 -12.56 -10.87
CA THR A 156 -7.78 -12.79 -9.58
C THR A 156 -8.35 -13.98 -8.83
N LEU A 157 -9.68 -14.16 -8.81
CA LEU A 157 -10.32 -15.34 -8.24
C LEU A 157 -9.89 -16.63 -8.96
N SER A 158 -9.72 -16.57 -10.29
CA SER A 158 -9.19 -17.68 -11.10
C SER A 158 -7.75 -18.01 -10.71
N ASP A 159 -6.90 -16.98 -10.59
CA ASP A 159 -5.48 -17.12 -10.27
C ASP A 159 -5.25 -17.74 -8.89
N ILE A 160 -6.11 -17.44 -7.92
CA ILE A 160 -6.08 -18.07 -6.59
C ILE A 160 -6.78 -19.43 -6.53
N ALA A 161 -7.25 -19.95 -7.69
CA ALA A 161 -7.86 -21.26 -7.85
C ALA A 161 -9.09 -21.52 -6.95
N THR A 162 -9.94 -20.51 -6.74
CA THR A 162 -11.20 -20.70 -6.02
C THR A 162 -12.30 -21.29 -6.91
N ASP A 163 -13.27 -21.96 -6.28
CA ASP A 163 -14.52 -22.44 -6.90
C ASP A 163 -15.72 -21.54 -6.58
N THR A 164 -15.51 -20.47 -5.80
CA THR A 164 -16.57 -19.58 -5.33
C THR A 164 -16.53 -18.24 -6.04
N TRP A 165 -17.62 -17.90 -6.71
CA TRP A 165 -17.74 -16.72 -7.55
C TRP A 165 -18.82 -15.78 -7.02
N PRO A 166 -18.58 -14.46 -6.99
CA PRO A 166 -19.60 -13.49 -6.62
C PRO A 166 -20.66 -13.39 -7.72
N ASP A 167 -21.86 -12.90 -7.38
CA ASP A 167 -22.79 -12.43 -8.42
C ASP A 167 -22.21 -11.15 -9.07
N VAL A 168 -22.19 -11.06 -10.39
CA VAL A 168 -21.64 -9.88 -11.09
C VAL A 168 -22.34 -8.57 -10.70
N ASN A 169 -23.64 -8.61 -10.39
CA ASN A 169 -24.36 -7.43 -9.91
C ASN A 169 -23.91 -7.06 -8.49
N ASN A 170 -23.48 -8.03 -7.68
CA ASN A 170 -22.86 -7.76 -6.38
C ASN A 170 -21.52 -7.05 -6.55
N VAL A 171 -20.68 -7.54 -7.48
CA VAL A 171 -19.39 -6.90 -7.82
C VAL A 171 -19.58 -5.45 -8.25
N ILE A 172 -20.60 -5.17 -9.06
CA ILE A 172 -20.89 -3.82 -9.53
C ILE A 172 -21.45 -2.97 -8.37
N ALA A 173 -22.61 -3.35 -7.84
CA ALA A 173 -23.37 -2.50 -6.93
C ALA A 173 -22.72 -2.33 -5.55
N ASN A 174 -21.99 -3.35 -5.08
CA ASN A 174 -21.44 -3.35 -3.74
C ASN A 174 -19.93 -3.09 -3.70
N TRP A 175 -19.19 -3.20 -4.81
CA TRP A 175 -17.74 -2.95 -4.82
C TRP A 175 -17.34 -1.83 -5.78
N TRP A 176 -17.65 -1.95 -7.08
CA TRP A 176 -17.30 -0.95 -8.09
C TRP A 176 -17.94 0.41 -7.84
N ASP A 177 -19.25 0.44 -7.57
CA ASP A 177 -20.01 1.67 -7.40
C ASP A 177 -19.50 2.51 -6.22
N TYR A 178 -18.96 1.88 -5.19
CA TYR A 178 -18.34 2.59 -4.06
C TYR A 178 -17.00 3.21 -4.42
N ILE A 179 -16.23 2.59 -5.31
CA ILE A 179 -14.97 3.16 -5.81
C ILE A 179 -15.26 4.37 -6.70
N THR A 180 -16.19 4.24 -7.66
CA THR A 180 -16.55 5.35 -8.56
C THR A 180 -17.21 6.50 -7.81
N ALA A 181 -18.05 6.21 -6.81
CA ALA A 181 -18.64 7.24 -5.94
C ALA A 181 -17.58 8.00 -5.14
N TRP A 182 -16.57 7.31 -4.58
CA TRP A 182 -15.51 7.96 -3.81
C TRP A 182 -14.57 8.78 -4.70
N THR A 183 -14.17 8.23 -5.84
CA THR A 183 -13.22 8.87 -6.77
C THR A 183 -13.85 10.04 -7.54
N ALA A 184 -15.17 10.03 -7.72
CA ALA A 184 -15.93 11.07 -8.41
C ALA A 184 -15.45 11.35 -9.86
N THR A 185 -14.94 10.33 -10.54
CA THR A 185 -14.41 10.41 -11.92
C THR A 185 -15.43 10.02 -12.99
N GLY A 186 -16.65 9.65 -12.61
CA GLY A 186 -17.69 9.15 -13.50
C GLY A 186 -17.59 7.64 -13.71
N ASP A 187 -17.79 7.17 -14.95
CA ASP A 187 -17.89 5.74 -15.28
C ASP A 187 -16.55 5.00 -15.35
N THR A 188 -15.43 5.74 -15.25
CA THR A 188 -14.09 5.19 -15.33
C THR A 188 -13.18 5.78 -14.26
N VAL A 189 -12.18 5.02 -13.79
CA VAL A 189 -11.27 5.43 -12.71
C VAL A 189 -9.81 5.43 -13.20
N PRO A 190 -9.15 6.60 -13.35
CA PRO A 190 -7.74 6.69 -13.69
C PRO A 190 -6.82 6.11 -12.59
N TYR A 191 -5.60 5.74 -12.97
CA TYR A 191 -4.59 5.19 -12.04
C TYR A 191 -4.44 6.01 -10.76
N LEU A 192 -4.24 7.34 -10.88
CA LEU A 192 -4.00 8.20 -9.71
C LEU A 192 -5.20 8.18 -8.75
N ASN A 193 -6.43 8.21 -9.27
CA ASN A 193 -7.63 8.16 -8.44
C ASN A 193 -7.84 6.80 -7.77
N PHE A 194 -7.56 5.70 -8.48
CA PHE A 194 -7.64 4.37 -7.89
C PHE A 194 -6.55 4.14 -6.84
N ASN A 195 -5.33 4.61 -7.12
CA ASN A 195 -4.24 4.61 -6.15
C ASN A 195 -4.59 5.44 -4.91
N ASP A 196 -5.12 6.66 -5.08
CA ASP A 196 -5.56 7.48 -3.95
C ASP A 196 -6.66 6.80 -3.15
N TRP A 197 -7.59 6.11 -3.81
CA TRP A 197 -8.63 5.33 -3.12
C TRP A 197 -8.02 4.23 -2.24
N LEU A 198 -6.99 3.52 -2.73
CA LEU A 198 -6.26 2.49 -1.97
C LEU A 198 -5.53 3.05 -0.74
N HIS A 199 -5.21 4.34 -0.72
CA HIS A 199 -4.47 4.96 0.39
C HIS A 199 -5.37 5.74 1.35
N TYR A 200 -6.46 6.33 0.86
CA TYR A 200 -7.19 7.37 1.59
C TYR A 200 -8.69 7.12 1.74
N SER A 201 -9.26 6.10 1.10
CA SER A 201 -10.72 5.94 1.12
C SER A 201 -11.29 5.63 2.50
N ASN A 202 -10.49 5.05 3.40
CA ASN A 202 -10.97 4.47 4.66
C ASN A 202 -12.20 3.57 4.44
N SER A 203 -12.27 2.92 3.28
CA SER A 203 -13.45 2.21 2.84
C SER A 203 -13.73 1.02 3.76
N GLN A 204 -14.96 0.93 4.23
CA GLN A 204 -15.56 -0.20 4.96
C GLN A 204 -17.08 -0.10 4.89
#